data_AF-A0A151IMQ7-F1
#
_entry.id   AF-A0A151IMQ7-F1
#
_cell.length_a   1.000
_cell.length_b   1.000
_cell.length_c   1.000
_cell.angle_alpha   90.00
_cell.angle_beta   90.00
_cell.angle_gamma   90.00
#
_symmetry.space_group_name_H-M   'P 1'
#
loop_
_entity.id
_entity.type
_entity.pdbx_description
1 polymer ?
#
loop_
_entity_poly.entity_id
_entity_poly.type
_entity_poly.pdbx_seq_one_letter_code
_entity_poly.pdbx_strand_id
1 'polypeptide(L)'
;MNESEKTAWLCFKDVIEHFLGNQKSPNYKEIVANLVESFKNLGCLMNLKLHFLHSHVDYFPDNLGDYSEEQGERFHQDIKEMERRYQGRWDVNMLADYCWSLK
;
A
#
# COMPACT_ATOMS: atom_id res chain seq x y z
N MET A 1 4.63 2.69 -22.92
CA MET A 1 5.05 3.28 -21.64
C MET A 1 6.35 4.03 -21.88
N ASN A 2 6.47 5.22 -21.32
CA ASN A 2 7.77 5.91 -21.24
C ASN A 2 8.68 5.20 -20.22
N GLU A 3 9.97 5.55 -20.19
CA GLU A 3 10.94 4.89 -19.31
C GLU A 3 10.59 5.05 -17.82
N SER A 4 10.04 6.19 -17.41
CA SER A 4 9.62 6.43 -16.03
C SER A 4 8.44 5.52 -15.63
N GLU A 5 7.45 5.39 -16.51
CA GLU A 5 6.31 4.49 -16.31
C GLU A 5 6.78 3.05 -16.25
N LYS A 6 7.72 2.65 -17.11
CA LYS A 6 8.29 1.30 -17.14
C LYS A 6 9.02 0.99 -15.85
N THR A 7 9.80 1.94 -15.35
CA THR A 7 10.50 1.83 -14.06
C THR A 7 9.51 1.63 -12.93
N ALA A 8 8.48 2.48 -12.84
CA ALA A 8 7.45 2.39 -11.80
C ALA A 8 6.68 1.06 -11.84
N TRP A 9 6.37 0.57 -13.04
CA TRP A 9 5.73 -0.74 -13.22
C TRP A 9 6.63 -1.90 -12.78
N LEU A 10 7.94 -1.84 -13.07
CA LEU A 10 8.89 -2.84 -12.62
C LEU A 10 8.99 -2.85 -11.08
N CYS A 11 9.13 -1.69 -10.45
CA CYS A 11 9.12 -1.59 -8.98
C CYS A 11 7.82 -2.12 -8.36
N PHE A 12 6.67 -1.90 -9.02
CA PHE A 12 5.40 -2.43 -8.56
C PHE A 12 5.35 -3.97 -8.62
N LYS A 13 5.85 -4.57 -9.70
CA LYS A 13 5.96 -6.04 -9.79
C LYS A 13 6.91 -6.60 -8.74
N ASP A 14 8.03 -5.94 -8.48
CA ASP A 14 8.98 -6.37 -7.44
C ASP A 14 8.32 -6.37 -6.05
N VAL A 15 7.50 -5.37 -5.73
CA VAL A 15 6.71 -5.36 -4.48
C VAL A 15 5.74 -6.54 -4.43
N ILE A 16 5.08 -6.88 -5.53
CA ILE A 16 4.17 -8.03 -5.56
C ILE A 16 4.93 -9.34 -5.33
N GLU A 17 6.03 -9.55 -6.04
CA GLU A 17 6.73 -10.82 -6.05
C GLU A 17 7.54 -11.07 -4.77
N HIS A 18 8.14 -10.01 -4.23
CA HIS A 18 9.15 -10.10 -3.17
C HIS A 18 8.70 -9.52 -1.82
N PHE A 19 7.49 -8.97 -1.74
CA PHE A 19 6.93 -8.49 -0.47
C PHE A 19 5.51 -8.99 -0.24
N LEU A 20 4.58 -8.69 -1.16
CA LEU A 20 3.16 -9.02 -1.00
C LEU A 20 2.80 -10.47 -1.39
N GLY A 21 3.75 -11.22 -1.94
CA GLY A 21 3.57 -12.61 -2.34
C GLY A 21 3.68 -13.59 -1.18
N ASN A 22 3.97 -14.84 -1.51
CA ASN A 22 4.10 -15.92 -0.52
C ASN A 22 5.38 -15.81 0.33
N GLN A 23 6.36 -15.04 -0.13
CA GLN A 23 7.65 -14.88 0.55
C GLN A 23 8.02 -13.40 0.63
N LYS A 24 8.23 -12.93 1.86
CA LYS A 24 8.79 -11.61 2.16
C LYS A 24 10.33 -11.68 2.07
N SER A 25 10.90 -11.03 1.05
CA SER A 25 12.35 -10.97 0.83
C SER A 25 13.04 -10.13 1.91
N PRO A 26 14.26 -10.46 2.37
CA PRO A 26 14.97 -9.71 3.41
C PRO A 26 15.17 -8.21 3.11
N ASN A 27 15.23 -7.83 1.83
CA ASN A 27 15.37 -6.45 1.37
C ASN A 27 14.03 -5.74 1.09
N TYR A 28 12.90 -6.26 1.60
CA TYR A 28 11.56 -5.73 1.33
C TYR A 28 11.42 -4.21 1.56
N LYS A 29 12.12 -3.64 2.55
CA LYS A 29 12.09 -2.18 2.82
C LYS A 29 12.62 -1.37 1.64
N GLU A 30 13.71 -1.83 1.03
CA GLU A 30 14.30 -1.18 -0.15
C GLU A 30 13.37 -1.31 -1.35
N ILE A 31 12.74 -2.47 -1.53
CA ILE A 31 11.79 -2.71 -2.61
C ILE A 31 10.60 -1.75 -2.51
N VAL A 32 10.02 -1.57 -1.32
CA VAL A 32 8.91 -0.63 -1.09
C VAL A 32 9.37 0.83 -1.24
N ALA A 33 10.57 1.18 -0.77
CA ALA A 33 11.12 2.52 -0.94
C ALA A 33 11.33 2.88 -2.43
N ASN A 34 11.82 1.92 -3.23
CA ASN A 34 12.01 2.08 -4.67
C ASN A 34 10.67 2.32 -5.40
N LEU A 35 9.60 1.61 -5.00
CA LEU A 35 8.26 1.87 -5.52
C LEU A 35 7.81 3.30 -5.22
N VAL A 36 7.93 3.74 -3.97
CA VAL A 36 7.54 5.10 -3.55
C VAL A 36 8.29 6.17 -4.34
N GLU A 37 9.61 6.03 -4.49
CA GLU A 37 10.41 7.00 -5.25
C GLU A 37 10.07 6.97 -6.74
N SER A 38 9.81 5.79 -7.32
CA SER A 38 9.40 5.69 -8.73
C SER A 38 8.06 6.38 -9.01
N PHE A 39 7.09 6.28 -8.10
CA PHE A 39 5.80 6.95 -8.22
C PHE A 39 5.91 8.46 -8.00
N LYS A 40 6.76 8.88 -7.06
CA LYS A 40 7.09 10.30 -6.88
C LYS A 40 7.74 10.90 -8.13
N ASN A 41 8.62 10.17 -8.80
CA ASN A 41 9.23 10.58 -10.08
C ASN A 41 8.21 10.66 -11.23
N LEU A 42 7.12 9.92 -11.16
CA LEU A 42 5.98 10.07 -12.07
C LEU A 42 5.07 11.27 -11.74
N GLY A 43 5.34 11.99 -10.65
CA GLY A 43 4.49 13.07 -10.15
C GLY A 43 3.21 12.56 -9.49
N CYS A 44 3.14 11.28 -9.11
CA CYS A 44 2.01 10.74 -8.38
C CYS A 44 1.98 11.27 -6.94
N LEU A 45 0.79 11.60 -6.46
CA LEU A 45 0.58 11.85 -5.04
C LEU A 45 0.58 10.52 -4.27
N MET A 46 1.05 10.56 -3.03
CA MET A 46 1.00 9.43 -2.11
C MET A 46 -0.45 9.16 -1.71
N ASN A 47 -1.06 8.12 -2.30
CA ASN A 47 -2.38 7.67 -1.86
C ASN A 47 -2.30 6.92 -0.53
N LEU A 48 -3.45 6.72 0.13
CA LEU A 48 -3.51 6.07 1.44
C LEU A 48 -2.91 4.66 1.45
N LYS A 49 -3.15 3.86 0.39
CA LYS A 49 -2.60 2.49 0.29
C LYS A 49 -1.07 2.51 0.25
N LEU A 50 -0.50 3.41 -0.55
CA LEU A 50 0.96 3.55 -0.66
C LEU A 50 1.57 4.11 0.62
N HIS A 51 0.89 5.07 1.26
CA HIS A 51 1.31 5.60 2.57
C HIS A 51 1.33 4.51 3.64
N PHE A 52 0.27 3.69 3.71
CA PHE A 52 0.17 2.59 4.66
C PHE A 52 1.25 1.53 4.39
N LEU A 53 1.40 1.14 3.13
CA LEU A 53 2.43 0.19 2.69
C LEU A 53 3.84 0.63 3.12
N HIS A 54 4.17 1.90 2.90
CA HIS A 54 5.48 2.46 3.24
C HIS A 54 5.67 2.65 4.75
N SER A 55 4.67 3.22 5.44
CA SER A 55 4.80 3.59 6.86
C SER A 55 4.71 2.40 7.81
N HIS A 56 4.00 1.35 7.40
CA HIS A 56 3.77 0.15 8.21
C HIS A 56 4.41 -1.10 7.62
N VAL A 57 5.43 -0.94 6.77
CA VAL A 57 6.07 -2.06 6.06
C VAL A 57 6.57 -3.18 6.99
N ASP A 58 6.97 -2.84 8.22
CA ASP A 58 7.44 -3.77 9.25
C ASP A 58 6.32 -4.61 9.88
N TYR A 59 5.06 -4.14 9.84
CA TYR A 59 3.92 -4.81 10.47
C TYR A 59 3.34 -5.96 9.63
N PHE A 60 3.73 -6.07 8.36
CA PHE A 60 3.23 -7.12 7.49
C PHE A 60 3.84 -8.48 7.84
N PRO A 61 3.04 -9.57 7.89
CA PRO A 61 3.53 -10.93 8.11
C PRO A 61 4.46 -11.41 6.97
N ASP A 62 5.20 -12.49 7.22
CA ASP A 62 6.21 -13.00 6.29
C ASP A 62 5.64 -13.68 5.04
N ASN A 63 4.39 -14.13 5.10
CA ASN A 63 3.67 -14.75 3.99
C ASN A 63 2.32 -14.05 3.86
N LEU A 64 2.18 -13.18 2.86
CA LEU A 64 0.96 -12.40 2.62
C LEU A 64 0.04 -13.04 1.59
N GLY A 65 0.58 -13.87 0.70
CA GLY A 65 -0.22 -14.59 -0.29
C GLY A 65 -1.30 -15.47 0.35
N ASP A 66 -1.03 -16.05 1.52
CA ASP A 66 -2.01 -16.84 2.27
C ASP A 66 -3.09 -15.98 2.97
N TYR A 67 -2.86 -14.67 3.14
CA TYR A 67 -3.75 -13.74 3.84
C TYR A 67 -4.45 -12.73 2.89
N SER A 68 -4.07 -12.72 1.61
CA SER A 68 -4.35 -11.62 0.68
C SER A 68 -5.83 -11.40 0.42
N GLU A 69 -6.62 -12.46 0.23
CA GLU A 69 -8.02 -12.29 -0.19
C GLU A 69 -8.89 -11.72 0.94
N GLU A 70 -8.81 -12.27 2.14
CA GLU A 70 -9.63 -11.80 3.26
C GLU A 70 -9.25 -10.37 3.68
N GLN A 71 -7.94 -10.08 3.77
CA GLN A 71 -7.45 -8.75 4.16
C GLN A 71 -7.71 -7.70 3.08
N GLY A 72 -7.56 -8.07 1.80
CA GLY A 72 -7.86 -7.20 0.68
C GLY A 72 -9.34 -6.82 0.63
N GLU A 73 -10.24 -7.80 0.73
CA GLU A 73 -11.68 -7.57 0.77
C GLU A 73 -12.11 -6.77 2.00
N ARG A 74 -11.53 -7.06 3.18
CA ARG A 74 -11.80 -6.29 4.38
C ARG A 74 -11.40 -4.82 4.24
N PHE A 75 -10.21 -4.56 3.68
CA PHE A 75 -9.75 -3.21 3.39
C PHE A 75 -10.74 -2.45 2.49
N HIS A 76 -11.23 -3.10 1.44
CA HIS A 76 -12.23 -2.51 0.54
C HIS A 76 -13.55 -2.18 1.25
N GLN A 77 -14.01 -3.05 2.16
CA GLN A 77 -15.20 -2.80 2.97
C GLN A 77 -15.01 -1.64 3.96
N ASP A 78 -13.89 -1.59 4.67
CA ASP A 78 -13.60 -0.55 5.66
C ASP A 78 -13.47 0.82 4.97
N ILE A 79 -12.81 0.90 3.81
CA ILE A 79 -12.74 2.14 3.02
C ILE A 79 -14.13 2.57 2.55
N LYS A 80 -14.97 1.65 2.05
CA LYS A 80 -16.34 1.98 1.66
C LYS A 80 -17.15 2.54 2.82
N GLU A 81 -16.98 2.01 4.02
CA GLU A 81 -17.64 2.55 5.20
C GLU A 81 -17.08 3.91 5.63
N MET A 82 -15.77 4.12 5.54
CA MET A 82 -15.14 5.43 5.78
C MET A 82 -15.65 6.46 4.77
N GLU A 83 -15.63 6.17 3.46
CA GLU A 83 -16.16 7.06 2.43
C GLU A 83 -17.62 7.46 2.70
N ARG A 84 -18.45 6.51 3.16
CA ARG A 84 -19.83 6.79 3.58
C ARG A 84 -19.88 7.76 4.77
N ARG A 85 -19.06 7.53 5.81
CA ARG A 85 -19.05 8.34 7.04
C ARG A 85 -18.63 9.79 6.79
N TYR A 86 -17.60 10.00 5.96
CA TYR A 86 -17.08 11.34 5.69
C TYR A 86 -17.58 11.93 4.37
N GLN A 87 -18.51 11.26 3.68
CA GLN A 87 -19.12 11.71 2.42
C GLN A 87 -18.07 11.95 1.31
N GLY A 88 -17.09 11.04 1.21
CA GLY A 88 -15.99 11.15 0.26
C GLY A 88 -14.97 12.26 0.57
N ARG A 89 -15.06 12.92 1.73
CA ARG A 89 -14.03 13.88 2.17
C ARG A 89 -12.85 13.12 2.76
N TRP A 90 -11.69 13.28 2.13
CA TRP A 90 -10.42 12.76 2.61
C TRP A 90 -9.74 13.83 3.48
N ASP A 91 -9.88 13.74 4.80
CA ASP A 91 -9.23 14.66 5.75
C ASP A 91 -8.32 13.92 6.75
N VAL A 92 -7.54 14.69 7.50
CA VAL A 92 -6.60 14.16 8.50
C VAL A 92 -7.31 13.37 9.61
N ASN A 93 -8.57 13.71 9.92
CA ASN A 93 -9.35 13.00 10.94
C ASN A 93 -9.78 11.63 10.45
N MET A 94 -10.18 11.48 9.18
CA MET A 94 -10.44 10.17 8.57
C MET A 94 -9.21 9.26 8.68
N LEU A 95 -8.02 9.81 8.43
CA LEU A 95 -6.76 9.06 8.49
C LEU A 95 -6.41 8.66 9.93
N ALA A 96 -6.59 9.57 10.88
CA ALA A 96 -6.41 9.31 12.31
C ALA A 96 -7.37 8.23 12.82
N ASP A 97 -8.65 8.30 12.44
CA ASP A 97 -9.67 7.33 12.83
C ASP A 97 -9.41 5.96 12.19
N TYR A 98 -8.93 5.90 10.95
CA TYR A 98 -8.51 4.65 10.32
C TYR A 98 -7.35 3.99 11.08
N CYS A 99 -6.27 4.73 11.34
CA CYS A 99 -5.11 4.21 12.06
C CYS A 99 -5.42 3.80 13.51
N TRP A 100 -6.39 4.45 14.16
CA TRP A 100 -6.81 4.12 15.53
C TRP A 100 -7.81 2.96 15.60
N SER A 101 -8.52 2.67 14.50
CA SER A 101 -9.51 1.58 14.43
C SER A 101 -8.89 0.22 14.07
N LEU A 102 -7.69 0.21 13.48
CA LEU A 102 -6.93 -1.01 13.19
C LEU A 102 -6.33 -1.55 14.50
N LYS A 103 -6.85 -2.69 14.97
CA LYS A 103 -6.28 -3.47 16.09
C LYS A 103 -5.31 -4.51 15.58
#